data_AF-A0A345BZ35-F1
#
_entry.id   AF-A0A345BZ35-F1
#
_cell.length_a   1.000
_cell.length_b   1.000
_cell.length_c   1.000
_cell.angle_alpha   90.00
_cell.angle_beta   90.00
_cell.angle_gamma   90.00
#
_symmetry.space_group_name_H-M   'P 1'
#
loop_
_entity.id
_entity.type
_entity.pdbx_description
1 polymer ?
#
loop_
_entity_poly.entity_id
_entity_poly.type
_entity_poly.pdbx_seq_one_letter_code
_entity_poly.pdbx_strand_id
1 'polypeptide(L)'
;MDLTDEDLKRKAILRSFVNLPISMLVGIIIAHTILNQQVPTLVELSPYVIGFYIGVAAAWISRSEEKKVEKERKQQEKKSKKTTMRIVLEYCITFLVVVLFLSVLSRIRLKCDLIKGGEEF
;
A
#
# COMPACT_ATOMS: atom_id res chain seq x y z
N MET A 1 10.40 -26.71 3.22
CA MET A 1 10.78 -25.84 4.36
C MET A 1 9.51 -25.61 5.17
N ASP A 2 9.33 -26.36 6.25
CA ASP A 2 8.28 -26.07 7.22
C ASP A 2 8.63 -24.74 7.90
N LEU A 3 7.76 -23.74 7.73
CA LEU A 3 7.88 -22.46 8.43
C LEU A 3 7.31 -22.66 9.84
N THR A 4 8.08 -22.31 10.85
CA THR A 4 7.65 -22.33 12.25
C THR A 4 6.51 -21.33 12.47
N ASP A 5 5.62 -21.62 13.43
CA ASP A 5 4.46 -20.76 13.75
C ASP A 5 4.87 -19.31 14.08
N GLU A 6 6.07 -19.12 14.63
CA GLU A 6 6.64 -17.80 14.92
C GLU A 6 6.90 -16.98 13.64
N ASP A 7 7.39 -17.60 12.58
CA ASP A 7 7.62 -16.93 11.29
C ASP A 7 6.30 -16.50 10.64
N LEU A 8 5.26 -17.34 10.76
CA LEU A 8 3.92 -17.03 10.28
C LEU A 8 3.33 -15.84 11.05
N LYS A 9 3.47 -15.81 12.39
CA LYS A 9 3.03 -14.68 13.21
C LYS A 9 3.76 -13.39 12.84
N ARG A 10 5.09 -13.42 12.71
CA ARG A 10 5.88 -12.25 12.32
C ARG A 10 5.46 -11.69 10.97
N LYS A 11 5.26 -12.57 9.99
CA LYS A 11 4.81 -12.19 8.64
C LYS A 11 3.40 -11.61 8.64
N ALA A 12 2.50 -12.16 9.46
CA ALA A 12 1.15 -11.65 9.65
C ALA A 12 1.18 -10.21 10.22
N ILE A 13 1.99 -9.97 11.25
CA ILE A 13 2.16 -8.64 11.85
C ILE A 13 2.69 -7.66 10.81
N LEU A 14 3.78 -8.01 10.12
CA LEU A 14 4.42 -7.14 9.13
C LEU A 14 3.43 -6.78 8.01
N ARG A 15 2.64 -7.75 7.54
CA ARG A 15 1.61 -7.48 6.53
C ARG A 15 0.52 -6.55 7.05
N SER A 16 0.06 -6.75 8.28
CA SER A 16 -1.03 -5.97 8.84
C SER A 16 -0.62 -4.56 9.23
N PHE A 17 0.58 -4.36 9.76
CA PHE A 17 1.03 -3.06 10.26
C PHE A 17 1.96 -2.30 9.31
N VAL A 18 2.45 -2.94 8.24
CA VAL A 18 3.29 -2.28 7.22
C VAL A 18 2.58 -2.28 5.86
N ASN A 19 2.27 -3.46 5.31
CA ASN A 19 1.71 -3.51 3.95
C ASN A 19 0.31 -2.92 3.83
N LEU A 20 -0.58 -3.16 4.79
CA LEU A 20 -1.93 -2.59 4.76
C LEU A 20 -1.89 -1.05 4.81
N PRO A 21 -1.20 -0.41 5.77
CA PRO A 21 -1.09 1.06 5.81
C PRO A 21 -0.47 1.65 4.54
N ILE A 22 0.58 1.03 4.01
CA ILE A 22 1.20 1.49 2.75
C ILE A 22 0.22 1.39 1.59
N SER A 23 -0.51 0.28 1.45
CA SER A 23 -1.49 0.11 0.37
C SER A 23 -2.64 1.12 0.46
N MET A 24 -3.08 1.44 1.67
CA MET A 24 -4.12 2.43 1.91
C MET A 24 -3.63 3.84 1.59
N LEU A 25 -2.41 4.19 2.02
CA LEU A 25 -1.77 5.47 1.70
C LEU A 25 -1.65 5.69 0.19
N VAL A 26 -1.20 4.68 -0.55
CA VAL A 26 -1.14 4.75 -2.01
C VAL A 26 -2.53 4.99 -2.61
N GLY A 27 -3.55 4.28 -2.12
CA GLY A 27 -4.93 4.48 -2.55
C GLY A 27 -5.46 5.89 -2.28
N ILE A 28 -5.20 6.45 -1.09
CA ILE A 28 -5.59 7.82 -0.74
C ILE A 28 -4.87 8.83 -1.63
N ILE A 29 -3.56 8.70 -1.81
CA ILE A 29 -2.77 9.61 -2.66
C ILE A 29 -3.32 9.60 -4.09
N ILE A 30 -3.58 8.43 -4.66
CA ILE A 30 -4.14 8.31 -6.02
C ILE A 30 -5.53 8.96 -6.08
N ALA A 31 -6.43 8.63 -5.16
CA ALA A 31 -7.78 9.18 -5.13
C ALA A 31 -7.76 10.72 -4.99
N HIS A 32 -6.92 11.25 -4.11
CA HIS A 32 -6.79 12.68 -3.90
C HIS A 32 -6.17 13.39 -5.10
N THR A 33 -5.18 12.77 -5.75
CA THR A 33 -4.56 13.31 -6.97
C THR A 33 -5.55 13.34 -8.14
N ILE A 34 -6.42 12.34 -8.25
CA ILE A 34 -7.47 12.31 -9.29
C ILE A 34 -8.52 13.41 -9.04
N LEU A 35 -8.97 13.58 -7.79
CA LEU A 35 -10.05 14.51 -7.46
C LEU A 35 -9.58 15.97 -7.42
N ASN A 36 -8.44 16.24 -6.81
CA ASN A 36 -7.98 17.60 -6.52
C ASN A 36 -6.82 18.05 -7.42
N GLN A 37 -6.31 17.19 -8.31
CA GLN A 37 -5.15 17.44 -9.18
C GLN A 37 -3.87 17.86 -8.42
N GLN A 38 -3.82 17.65 -7.11
CA GLN A 38 -2.70 18.00 -6.24
C GLN A 38 -2.37 16.82 -5.32
N VAL A 39 -1.08 16.70 -4.97
CA VAL A 39 -0.62 15.68 -4.02
C VAL A 39 -0.94 16.19 -2.62
N PRO A 40 -1.63 15.40 -1.79
CA PRO A 40 -1.97 15.81 -0.44
C PRO A 40 -0.69 16.03 0.38
N THR A 41 -0.74 17.05 1.24
CA THR A 41 0.38 17.34 2.15
C THR A 41 0.47 16.28 3.26
N LEU A 42 1.64 16.15 3.88
CA LEU A 42 1.84 15.22 5.00
C LEU A 42 0.90 15.52 6.18
N VAL A 43 0.55 16.79 6.39
CA VAL A 43 -0.35 17.24 7.45
C VAL A 43 -1.77 16.73 7.20
N GLU A 44 -2.27 16.85 5.96
CA GLU A 44 -3.59 16.37 5.57
C GLU A 44 -3.70 14.84 5.60
N LEU A 45 -2.60 14.13 5.32
CA LEU A 45 -2.54 12.67 5.38
C LEU A 45 -2.49 12.13 6.82
N SER A 46 -1.94 12.90 7.76
CA SER A 46 -1.70 12.45 9.13
C SER A 46 -2.92 11.90 9.88
N PRO A 47 -4.13 12.52 9.86
CA PRO A 47 -5.29 11.95 10.53
C PRO A 47 -5.75 10.63 9.91
N TYR A 48 -5.64 10.47 8.59
CA TYR A 48 -6.01 9.22 7.91
C TYR A 48 -5.08 8.08 8.29
N VAL A 49 -3.77 8.36 8.38
CA VAL A 49 -2.77 7.38 8.82
C VAL A 49 -3.06 6.93 10.25
N ILE A 50 -3.25 7.88 11.17
CA ILE A 50 -3.51 7.58 12.58
C ILE A 50 -4.80 6.78 12.73
N GLY A 51 -5.91 7.24 12.13
CA GLY A 51 -7.19 6.55 12.18
C GLY A 51 -7.13 5.13 11.61
N PHE A 52 -6.38 4.93 10.53
CA PHE A 52 -6.19 3.61 9.94
C PHE A 52 -5.37 2.69 10.84
N TYR A 53 -4.27 3.17 11.43
CA TYR A 53 -3.48 2.37 12.37
C TYR A 53 -4.31 1.94 13.59
N ILE A 54 -5.15 2.83 14.12
CA ILE A 54 -6.09 2.48 15.20
C ILE A 54 -7.07 1.39 14.73
N GLY A 55 -7.67 1.55 13.54
CA GLY A 55 -8.58 0.55 12.98
C GLY A 55 -7.93 -0.80 12.74
N VAL A 56 -6.71 -0.82 12.21
CA VAL A 56 -5.90 -2.03 12.02
C VAL A 56 -5.59 -2.68 13.37
N ALA A 57 -5.19 -1.91 14.37
CA ALA A 57 -4.91 -2.43 15.71
C ALA A 57 -6.16 -3.03 16.37
N ALA A 58 -7.31 -2.35 16.30
CA ALA A 58 -8.58 -2.84 16.82
C ALA A 58 -9.01 -4.14 16.10
N ALA A 59 -8.94 -4.17 14.77
CA ALA A 59 -9.23 -5.37 13.98
C ALA A 59 -8.25 -6.52 14.26
N TRP A 60 -6.99 -6.19 14.56
CA TRP A 60 -5.97 -7.17 14.93
C TRP A 60 -6.25 -7.79 16.30
N ILE A 61 -6.59 -6.98 17.29
CA ILE A 61 -6.92 -7.42 18.65
C ILE A 61 -8.20 -8.27 18.64
N SER A 62 -9.20 -7.89 17.83
CA SER A 62 -10.47 -8.61 17.69
C SER A 62 -10.31 -10.04 17.11
N ARG A 63 -9.21 -10.34 16.40
CA ARG A 63 -8.98 -11.69 15.84
C ARG A 63 -8.14 -12.56 16.78
N SER A 64 -8.67 -13.75 17.07
CA SER A 64 -7.92 -14.84 17.74
C SER A 64 -6.64 -15.19 16.97
N GLU A 65 -5.58 -15.52 17.71
CA GLU A 65 -4.24 -15.80 17.19
C GLU A 65 -4.21 -17.05 16.28
N GLU A 66 -4.98 -18.09 16.62
CA GLU A 66 -5.15 -19.28 15.78
C GLU A 66 -5.74 -18.94 14.41
N LYS A 67 -6.74 -18.05 14.39
CA LYS A 67 -7.33 -17.57 13.13
C LYS A 67 -6.35 -16.73 12.29
N LYS A 68 -5.33 -16.13 12.91
CA LYS A 68 -4.26 -15.38 12.19
C LYS A 68 -3.30 -16.35 11.52
N VAL A 69 -2.85 -17.38 12.24
CA VAL A 69 -1.92 -18.41 11.71
C VAL A 69 -2.60 -19.23 10.61
N GLU A 70 -3.82 -19.70 10.83
CA GLU A 70 -4.64 -20.41 9.84
C GLU A 70 -4.79 -19.62 8.53
N LYS A 71 -4.98 -18.30 8.63
CA LYS A 71 -5.16 -17.42 7.48
C LYS A 71 -3.86 -17.26 6.68
N GLU A 72 -2.72 -17.09 7.35
CA GLU A 72 -1.42 -17.02 6.67
C GLU A 72 -1.06 -18.36 6.04
N ARG A 73 -1.32 -19.48 6.71
CA ARG A 73 -1.11 -20.84 6.16
C ARG A 73 -1.91 -21.04 4.87
N LYS A 74 -3.21 -20.74 4.88
CA LYS A 74 -4.08 -20.78 3.69
C LYS A 74 -3.60 -19.86 2.57
N GLN A 75 -3.02 -18.71 2.91
CA GLN A 75 -2.49 -17.80 1.91
C GLN A 75 -1.16 -18.29 1.31
N GLN A 76 -0.31 -18.94 2.11
CA GLN A 76 0.91 -19.56 1.59
C GLN A 76 0.59 -20.75 0.68
N GLU A 77 -0.38 -21.58 1.05
CA GLU A 77 -0.86 -22.65 0.15
C GLU A 77 -1.45 -22.08 -1.15
N LYS A 78 -2.20 -20.98 -1.09
CA LYS A 78 -2.68 -20.30 -2.29
C LYS A 78 -1.53 -19.70 -3.12
N LYS A 79 -0.45 -19.25 -2.49
CA LYS A 79 0.74 -18.75 -3.17
C LYS A 79 1.55 -19.88 -3.80
N SER A 80 1.67 -21.04 -3.15
CA SER A 80 2.37 -22.20 -3.72
C SER A 80 1.60 -22.82 -4.88
N LYS A 81 0.26 -22.76 -4.84
CA LYS A 81 -0.62 -23.16 -5.95
C LYS A 81 -0.80 -22.09 -7.03
N LYS A 82 -0.13 -20.94 -6.92
CA LYS A 82 -0.28 -19.84 -7.88
C LYS A 82 0.47 -20.18 -9.15
N THR A 83 -0.23 -20.22 -10.27
CA THR A 83 0.39 -20.48 -11.58
C THR A 83 1.34 -19.35 -11.98
N THR A 84 2.45 -19.71 -12.64
CA THR A 84 3.48 -18.78 -13.14
C THR A 84 2.87 -17.61 -13.93
N MET A 85 1.82 -17.88 -14.72
CA MET A 85 1.10 -16.86 -15.48
C MET A 85 0.49 -15.76 -14.60
N ARG A 86 -0.07 -16.11 -13.43
CA ARG A 86 -0.63 -15.11 -12.49
C ARG A 86 0.46 -14.27 -11.83
N ILE A 87 1.64 -14.84 -11.61
CA ILE A 87 2.78 -14.11 -11.05
C ILE A 87 3.26 -13.07 -12.07
N VAL A 88 3.41 -13.44 -13.34
CA VAL A 88 3.81 -12.51 -14.41
C VAL A 88 2.79 -11.38 -14.55
N LEU A 89 1.49 -11.71 -14.50
CA LEU A 89 0.42 -10.71 -14.64
C LEU A 89 0.41 -9.71 -13.47
N GLU A 90 0.67 -10.16 -12.24
CA GLU A 90 0.88 -9.25 -11.10
C GLU A 90 2.09 -8.34 -11.30
N TYR A 91 3.22 -8.87 -11.80
CA TYR A 91 4.39 -8.03 -12.11
C TYR A 91 4.09 -6.98 -13.18
N CYS A 92 3.37 -7.34 -14.25
CA CYS A 92 2.96 -6.38 -15.27
C CYS A 92 2.06 -5.28 -14.70
N ILE A 93 1.08 -5.64 -13.87
CA ILE A 93 0.19 -4.67 -13.21
C ILE A 93 0.99 -3.77 -12.27
N THR A 94 1.85 -4.33 -11.42
CA THR A 94 2.69 -3.54 -10.51
C THR A 94 3.60 -2.60 -11.28
N PHE A 95 4.21 -3.05 -12.38
CA PHE A 95 5.03 -2.21 -13.24
C PHE A 95 4.23 -1.06 -13.86
N LEU A 96 3.03 -1.33 -14.37
CA LEU A 96 2.11 -0.30 -14.87
C LEU A 96 1.77 0.76 -13.82
N VAL A 97 1.45 0.33 -12.60
CA VAL A 97 1.17 1.25 -11.48
C VAL A 97 2.39 2.13 -11.17
N VAL A 98 3.59 1.57 -11.16
CA VAL A 98 4.83 2.34 -10.92
C VAL A 98 5.07 3.37 -12.03
N VAL A 99 4.90 2.99 -13.29
CA VAL A 99 5.06 3.90 -14.45
C VAL A 99 4.04 5.03 -14.41
N LEU A 100 2.77 4.73 -14.08
CA LEU A 100 1.73 5.74 -13.92
C LEU A 100 2.05 6.68 -12.76
N PHE A 101 2.53 6.15 -11.64
CA PHE A 101 2.93 6.97 -10.49
C PHE A 101 4.06 7.93 -10.85
N LEU A 102 5.12 7.45 -11.52
CA LEU A 102 6.23 8.29 -12.00
C LEU A 102 5.77 9.34 -13.01
N SER A 103 4.85 8.98 -13.91
CA SER A 103 4.31 9.90 -14.93
C SER A 103 3.44 11.00 -14.32
N VAL A 104 2.69 10.69 -13.25
CA VAL A 104 1.93 11.69 -12.50
C VAL A 104 2.89 12.63 -11.77
N LEU A 105 3.92 12.07 -11.13
CA LEU A 105 4.92 12.83 -10.38
C LEU A 105 5.73 13.78 -11.28
N SER A 106 6.06 13.35 -12.51
CA SER A 106 6.73 14.21 -13.49
C SER A 106 5.84 15.35 -13.99
N ARG A 107 4.54 15.12 -14.21
CA ARG A 107 3.59 16.19 -14.57
C ARG A 107 3.40 17.22 -13.46
N ILE A 108 3.34 16.77 -12.21
CA ILE A 108 3.25 17.68 -11.05
C ILE A 108 4.51 18.54 -10.94
N ARG A 109 5.69 17.94 -11.12
CA ARG A 109 6.96 18.67 -11.12
C ARG A 109 7.00 19.75 -12.21
N LEU A 110 6.56 19.41 -13.43
CA LEU A 110 6.49 20.35 -14.54
C LEU A 110 5.53 21.52 -14.28
N LYS A 111 4.38 21.26 -13.63
CA LYS A 111 3.43 22.30 -13.22
C LYS A 111 4.00 23.22 -12.13
N CYS A 112 4.74 22.67 -11.16
CA CYS A 112 5.42 23.47 -10.14
C CYS A 112 6.53 24.36 -10.72
N ASP A 113 7.30 23.87 -11.70
CA ASP A 113 8.35 24.65 -12.35
C ASP A 113 7.77 25.81 -13.20
N LEU A 114 6.62 25.61 -13.85
CA LEU A 114 5.90 26.67 -14.57
C LEU A 114 5.33 27.76 -13.65
N ILE A 115 4.83 27.40 -12.46
CA ILE A 115 4.30 28.36 -11.49
C ILE A 115 5.43 29.21 -10.90
N LYS A 116 6.58 28.61 -10.57
CA LYS A 116 7.75 29.34 -10.07
C LYS A 116 8.37 30.28 -11.11
N GLY A 117 8.38 29.90 -12.38
CA GLY A 117 8.87 30.77 -13.46
C GLY A 117 7.96 31.97 -13.79
N GLY A 118 6.71 31.95 -13.31
CA GLY A 118 5.75 33.05 -13.50
C GLY A 118 5.71 34.09 -12.37
N GLU A 119 6.32 33.82 -11.21
CA GLU A 119 6.43 34.79 -10.11
C GLU A 119 7.66 35.70 -10.21
N GLU A 120 8.58 35.43 -11.15
CA GLU A 120 9.77 36.27 -11.40
C GLU A 120 9.60 37.28 -12.56
N PHE A 121 8.36 37.47 -13.06
CA PHE A 121 8.04 38.45 -14.10
C PHE A 121 7.01 39.49 -13.66
#